data_AF-A0A9P7I6S8-F1
#
_entry.id   AF-A0A9P7I6S8-F1
#
_cell.length_a   1.000
_cell.length_b   1.000
_cell.length_c   1.000
_cell.angle_alpha   90.00
_cell.angle_beta   90.00
_cell.angle_gamma   90.00
#
_symmetry.space_group_name_H-M   'P 1'
#
loop_
_entity.id
_entity.type
_entity.pdbx_description
1 polymer ?
#
loop_
_entity_poly.entity_id
_entity_poly.type
_entity_poly.pdbx_seq_one_letter_code
_entity_poly.pdbx_strand_id
1 'polypeptide(L)'
;MESELKSEVARCDKNTQVSALVEIILTMISLCYAEMFIPNSTGWRLHLTGVRSGFERYDLANPHEKVISQFFVEELDYLEAFGSISSFTSSLRRHKPISQHATSDDYFKEFTEALYDITVTERSRNKAFRAGKILVDTDMTLWQDKLTRSYDSVYARIDSTPSQDITLQIGLKSVLKAQYYACLVYSYQALASDLKKTVAIPPLVDCLYNEIIFMTSCPTESVSHNISFPLFILGTASQLYTENQVVIERLFTENIAATGFSCNSAVLQFLRDFWNATAAGSAQNWIQYARDNEERISPFIVF
;
A
#
# COMPACT_ATOMS: atom_id res chain seq x y z
N MET A 1 -34.51 -19.20 36.73
CA MET A 1 -35.52 -18.34 36.07
C MET A 1 -35.10 -16.87 36.00
N GLU A 2 -35.07 -16.06 37.08
CA GLU A 2 -34.64 -14.64 36.98
C GLU A 2 -33.16 -14.46 36.57
N SER A 3 -32.26 -15.36 36.99
CA SER A 3 -30.84 -15.28 36.60
C SER A 3 -30.60 -15.71 35.15
N GLU A 4 -31.42 -16.60 34.61
CA GLU A 4 -31.36 -17.06 33.22
C GLU A 4 -31.89 -15.96 32.29
N LEU A 5 -33.01 -15.33 32.64
CA LEU A 5 -33.58 -14.21 31.89
C LEU A 5 -32.63 -13.01 31.83
N LYS A 6 -31.96 -12.67 32.94
CA LYS A 6 -30.92 -11.62 32.96
C LYS A 6 -29.70 -11.98 32.12
N SER A 7 -29.33 -13.27 32.07
CA SER A 7 -28.23 -13.73 31.20
C SER A 7 -28.61 -13.69 29.72
N GLU A 8 -29.86 -13.99 29.38
CA GLU A 8 -30.35 -13.97 28.00
C GLU A 8 -30.55 -12.55 27.47
N VAL A 9 -31.07 -11.63 28.29
CA VAL A 9 -31.21 -10.21 27.94
C VAL A 9 -29.84 -9.55 27.76
N ALA A 10 -28.89 -9.78 28.68
CA ALA A 10 -27.52 -9.27 28.55
C ALA A 10 -26.78 -9.85 27.33
N ARG A 11 -27.07 -11.11 26.96
CA ARG A 11 -26.53 -11.74 25.74
C ARG A 11 -27.17 -11.19 24.47
N CYS A 12 -28.47 -10.88 24.50
CA CYS A 12 -29.19 -10.25 23.39
C CYS A 12 -28.67 -8.84 23.11
N ASP A 13 -28.53 -8.01 24.16
CA ASP A 13 -27.99 -6.65 24.05
C ASP A 13 -26.54 -6.65 23.52
N LYS A 14 -25.72 -7.61 23.96
CA LYS A 14 -24.34 -7.76 23.48
C LYS A 14 -24.28 -8.13 21.99
N ASN A 15 -25.14 -9.05 21.54
CA ASN A 15 -25.18 -9.46 20.13
C ASN A 15 -25.67 -8.33 19.21
N THR A 16 -26.64 -7.52 19.64
CA THR A 16 -27.12 -6.36 18.87
C THR A 16 -26.07 -5.26 18.77
N GLN A 17 -25.33 -4.98 19.85
CA GLN A 17 -24.22 -4.02 19.82
C GLN A 17 -23.06 -4.47 18.93
N VAL A 18 -22.76 -5.78 18.94
CA VAL A 18 -21.79 -6.41 18.05
C VAL A 18 -22.16 -6.22 16.57
N SER A 19 -23.42 -6.51 16.20
CA SER A 19 -23.90 -6.33 14.82
C SER A 19 -23.78 -4.87 14.37
N ALA A 20 -24.18 -3.92 15.21
CA ALA A 20 -24.12 -2.49 14.89
C ALA A 20 -22.68 -1.99 14.70
N LEU A 21 -21.73 -2.46 15.51
CA LEU A 21 -20.33 -2.05 15.37
C LEU A 21 -19.67 -2.64 14.11
N VAL A 22 -19.97 -3.90 13.78
CA VAL A 22 -19.57 -4.52 12.51
C VAL A 22 -20.10 -3.72 11.31
N GLU A 23 -21.37 -3.33 11.34
CA GLU A 23 -21.97 -2.48 10.30
C GLU A 23 -21.29 -1.10 10.20
N ILE A 24 -20.97 -0.48 11.33
CA ILE A 24 -20.23 0.80 11.37
C ILE A 24 -18.84 0.64 10.76
N ILE A 25 -18.10 -0.40 11.13
CA ILE A 25 -16.75 -0.67 10.60
C ILE A 25 -16.81 -0.90 9.09
N LEU A 26 -17.73 -1.76 8.62
CA LEU A 26 -17.93 -2.02 7.20
C LEU A 26 -18.30 -0.74 6.42
N THR A 27 -19.18 0.07 7.00
CA THR A 27 -19.57 1.37 6.41
C THR A 27 -18.37 2.29 6.32
N MET A 28 -17.53 2.36 7.35
CA MET A 28 -16.32 3.20 7.31
C MET A 28 -15.31 2.69 6.27
N ILE A 29 -15.14 1.38 6.11
CA ILE A 29 -14.30 0.81 5.03
C ILE A 29 -14.87 1.18 3.66
N SER A 30 -16.19 1.03 3.47
CA SER A 30 -16.86 1.39 2.22
C SER A 30 -16.71 2.88 1.91
N LEU A 31 -16.78 3.74 2.93
CA LEU A 31 -16.52 5.18 2.78
C LEU A 31 -15.06 5.46 2.45
N CYS A 32 -14.07 4.74 3.01
CA CYS A 32 -12.68 4.85 2.58
C CYS A 32 -12.54 4.61 1.07
N TYR A 33 -13.18 3.56 0.54
CA TYR A 33 -13.17 3.24 -0.88
C TYR A 33 -13.94 4.25 -1.73
N ALA A 34 -15.10 4.71 -1.25
CA ALA A 34 -15.89 5.73 -1.95
C ALA A 34 -15.08 7.04 -2.16
N GLU A 35 -14.27 7.42 -1.16
CA GLU A 35 -13.40 8.59 -1.26
C GLU A 35 -12.30 8.44 -2.33
N MET A 36 -11.94 7.22 -2.74
CA MET A 36 -10.98 7.00 -3.83
C MET A 36 -11.52 7.44 -5.20
N PHE A 37 -12.84 7.49 -5.35
CA PHE A 37 -13.51 7.97 -6.55
C PHE A 37 -13.71 9.49 -6.56
N ILE A 38 -13.45 10.18 -5.44
CA ILE A 38 -13.62 11.62 -5.30
C ILE A 38 -12.26 12.30 -5.51
N PRO A 39 -12.10 13.16 -6.54
CA PRO A 39 -10.84 13.84 -6.81
C PRO A 39 -10.31 14.63 -5.61
N ASN A 40 -9.04 14.42 -5.29
CA ASN A 40 -8.31 15.09 -4.19
C ASN A 40 -8.95 14.93 -2.81
N SER A 41 -9.80 13.92 -2.61
CA SER A 41 -10.37 13.70 -1.28
C SER A 41 -9.32 13.24 -0.27
N THR A 42 -9.38 13.84 0.91
CA THR A 42 -8.66 13.37 2.11
C THR A 42 -9.59 12.74 3.15
N GLY A 43 -10.90 12.61 2.83
CA GLY A 43 -11.93 12.08 3.73
C GLY A 43 -11.66 10.64 4.17
N TRP A 44 -10.97 9.86 3.32
CA TRP A 44 -10.52 8.50 3.60
C TRP A 44 -9.73 8.41 4.93
N ARG A 45 -8.97 9.44 5.33
CA ARG A 45 -8.22 9.44 6.60
C ARG A 45 -9.14 9.43 7.82
N LEU A 46 -10.24 10.18 7.73
CA LEU A 46 -11.23 10.25 8.80
C LEU A 46 -11.90 8.88 8.96
N HIS A 47 -12.33 8.29 7.84
CA HIS A 47 -12.95 6.98 7.83
C HIS A 47 -11.99 5.89 8.33
N LEU A 48 -10.73 5.89 7.88
CA LEU A 48 -9.69 4.98 8.34
C LEU A 48 -9.42 5.10 9.86
N THR A 49 -9.44 6.33 10.38
CA THR A 49 -9.35 6.58 11.83
C THR A 49 -10.57 6.03 12.57
N GLY A 50 -11.76 6.13 11.97
CA GLY A 50 -12.99 5.53 12.45
C GLY A 50 -12.92 4.01 12.52
N VAL A 51 -12.45 3.36 11.45
CA VAL A 51 -12.19 1.91 11.39
C VAL A 51 -11.27 1.50 12.54
N ARG A 52 -10.11 2.17 12.68
CA ARG A 52 -9.14 1.89 13.75
C ARG A 52 -9.76 2.02 15.14
N SER A 53 -10.49 3.11 15.38
CA SER A 53 -11.14 3.36 16.66
C SER A 53 -12.22 2.33 16.98
N GLY A 54 -12.93 1.83 15.97
CA GLY A 54 -13.87 0.72 16.10
C GLY A 54 -13.17 -0.57 16.52
N PHE A 55 -12.06 -0.89 15.86
CA PHE A 55 -11.25 -2.08 16.16
C PHE A 55 -10.60 -2.08 17.53
N GLU A 56 -10.02 -0.95 17.98
CA GLU A 56 -9.44 -0.85 19.32
C GLU A 56 -10.47 -1.07 20.44
N ARG A 57 -11.76 -0.84 20.14
CA ARG A 57 -12.88 -1.05 21.07
C ARG A 57 -13.53 -2.42 20.94
N TYR A 58 -13.15 -3.22 19.94
CA TYR A 58 -13.76 -4.50 19.65
C TYR A 58 -12.88 -5.67 20.12
N ASP A 59 -13.34 -6.40 21.13
CA ASP A 59 -12.69 -7.63 21.60
C ASP A 59 -13.31 -8.86 20.92
N LEU A 60 -12.58 -9.39 19.93
CA LEU A 60 -12.98 -10.47 19.03
C LEU A 60 -12.89 -11.86 19.69
N ALA A 61 -13.59 -12.04 20.80
CA ALA A 61 -13.57 -13.31 21.55
C ALA A 61 -14.39 -14.43 20.87
N ASN A 62 -15.30 -14.12 19.93
CA ASN A 62 -16.24 -15.08 19.34
C ASN A 62 -15.71 -15.71 18.03
N PRO A 63 -15.68 -17.05 17.89
CA PRO A 63 -15.23 -17.75 16.67
C PRO A 63 -15.95 -17.39 15.37
N HIS A 64 -17.27 -17.13 15.38
CA HIS A 64 -18.01 -16.74 14.17
C HIS A 64 -17.69 -15.30 13.72
N GLU A 65 -17.29 -14.45 14.66
CA GLU A 65 -16.85 -13.08 14.38
C GLU A 65 -15.41 -13.04 13.84
N LYS A 66 -14.64 -14.14 13.97
CA LYS A 66 -13.25 -14.21 13.50
C LYS A 66 -13.11 -14.03 11.99
N VAL A 67 -13.99 -14.62 11.19
CA VAL A 67 -13.91 -14.53 9.72
C VAL A 67 -14.21 -13.11 9.23
N ILE A 68 -15.30 -12.52 9.73
CA ILE A 68 -15.69 -11.14 9.42
C ILE A 68 -14.60 -10.17 9.90
N SER A 69 -14.04 -10.41 11.08
CA SER A 69 -12.95 -9.61 11.60
C SER A 69 -11.65 -9.76 10.81
N GLN A 70 -11.38 -10.94 10.28
CA GLN A 70 -10.20 -11.17 9.46
C GLN A 70 -10.29 -10.35 8.17
N PHE A 71 -11.44 -10.36 7.51
CA PHE A 71 -11.68 -9.50 6.34
C PHE A 71 -11.42 -8.04 6.69
N PHE A 72 -12.02 -7.52 7.76
CA PHE A 72 -11.81 -6.12 8.13
C PHE A 72 -10.36 -5.79 8.50
N VAL A 73 -9.62 -6.73 9.10
CA VAL A 73 -8.20 -6.54 9.44
C VAL A 73 -7.38 -6.50 8.16
N GLU A 74 -7.64 -7.38 7.20
CA GLU A 74 -6.96 -7.40 5.90
C GLU A 74 -7.21 -6.11 5.12
N GLU A 75 -8.46 -5.63 5.08
CA GLU A 75 -8.82 -4.34 4.46
C GLU A 75 -8.16 -3.15 5.17
N LEU A 76 -8.14 -3.15 6.50
CA LEU A 76 -7.47 -2.11 7.28
C LEU A 76 -5.96 -2.10 6.99
N ASP A 77 -5.31 -3.26 7.00
CA ASP A 77 -3.88 -3.40 6.71
C ASP A 77 -3.55 -2.89 5.30
N TYR A 78 -4.40 -3.18 4.30
CA TYR A 78 -4.25 -2.67 2.94
C TYR A 78 -4.33 -1.14 2.89
N LEU A 79 -5.42 -0.56 3.42
CA LEU A 79 -5.63 0.89 3.43
C LEU A 79 -4.55 1.63 4.23
N GLU A 80 -4.08 1.06 5.34
CA GLU A 80 -3.00 1.63 6.13
C GLU A 80 -1.66 1.55 5.41
N ALA A 81 -1.33 0.44 4.74
CA ALA A 81 -0.08 0.29 4.00
C ALA A 81 0.04 1.35 2.90
N PHE A 82 -0.95 1.44 2.00
CA PHE A 82 -0.91 2.41 0.89
C PHE A 82 -1.10 3.86 1.34
N GLY A 83 -1.95 4.10 2.35
CA GLY A 83 -2.12 5.44 2.94
C GLY A 83 -0.88 5.93 3.70
N SER A 84 -0.03 5.02 4.20
CA SER A 84 1.19 5.36 4.95
C SER A 84 2.36 5.83 4.07
N ILE A 85 2.35 5.49 2.78
CA ILE A 85 3.41 5.87 1.83
C ILE A 85 3.60 7.39 1.82
N SER A 86 2.50 8.14 1.67
CA SER A 86 2.49 9.59 1.56
C SER A 86 2.22 10.32 2.89
N SER A 87 1.78 9.60 3.93
CA SER A 87 1.52 10.16 5.25
C SER A 87 2.76 10.07 6.13
N PHE A 88 3.26 11.22 6.59
CA PHE A 88 4.45 11.30 7.43
C PHE A 88 4.12 11.58 8.90
N THR A 89 2.84 11.70 9.24
CA THR A 89 2.34 11.85 10.60
C THR A 89 2.75 10.68 11.52
N SER A 90 3.06 10.99 12.79
CA SER A 90 3.79 10.13 13.72
C SER A 90 3.00 8.96 14.34
N SER A 91 1.85 8.57 13.79
CA SER A 91 0.91 7.64 14.44
C SER A 91 0.75 6.30 13.72
N LEU A 92 1.80 5.78 13.06
CA LEU A 92 1.80 4.39 12.60
C LEU A 92 1.92 3.48 13.83
N ARG A 93 0.82 2.85 14.22
CA ARG A 93 0.80 1.77 15.22
C ARG A 93 0.56 0.47 14.50
N ARG A 94 1.55 -0.43 14.52
CA ARG A 94 1.36 -1.80 14.05
C ARG A 94 0.34 -2.49 14.96
N HIS A 95 -0.80 -2.88 14.41
CA HIS A 95 -1.65 -3.89 15.03
C HIS A 95 -0.91 -5.24 14.98
N LYS A 96 -0.97 -6.03 16.05
CA LYS A 96 -0.55 -7.43 15.94
C LYS A 96 -1.48 -8.08 14.90
N PRO A 97 -0.95 -8.77 13.87
CA PRO A 97 -1.82 -9.50 12.95
C PRO A 97 -2.70 -10.44 13.79
N ILE A 98 -4.02 -10.25 13.71
CA ILE A 98 -4.99 -11.00 14.53
C ILE A 98 -5.10 -12.46 14.05
N SER A 99 -4.46 -12.84 12.92
CA SER A 99 -4.53 -14.20 12.40
C SER A 99 -3.21 -14.71 11.83
N GLN A 100 -2.87 -15.94 12.23
CA GLN A 100 -1.84 -16.81 11.65
C GLN A 100 -2.44 -17.75 10.57
N HIS A 101 -3.65 -17.50 10.09
CA HIS A 101 -4.30 -18.36 9.11
C HIS A 101 -4.11 -17.87 7.67
N ALA A 102 -3.38 -18.69 6.91
CA ALA A 102 -3.04 -18.58 5.50
C ALA A 102 -4.23 -18.92 4.56
N THR A 103 -5.41 -18.36 4.80
CA THR A 103 -6.62 -18.69 4.03
C THR A 103 -7.15 -17.54 3.17
N SER A 104 -6.41 -16.45 3.04
CA SER A 104 -6.75 -15.41 2.07
C SER A 104 -6.02 -15.72 0.76
N ASP A 105 -6.77 -15.94 -0.32
CA ASP A 105 -6.27 -16.12 -1.70
C ASP A 105 -5.66 -14.82 -2.27
N ASP A 106 -5.40 -13.82 -1.42
CA ASP A 106 -4.77 -12.57 -1.80
C ASP A 106 -3.27 -12.79 -2.11
N TYR A 107 -2.96 -12.77 -3.41
CA TYR A 107 -1.60 -12.85 -3.93
C TYR A 107 -0.73 -11.65 -3.55
N PHE A 108 -1.30 -10.52 -3.13
CA PHE A 108 -0.58 -9.26 -2.92
C PHE A 108 -0.37 -8.91 -1.45
N LYS A 109 -0.99 -9.64 -0.52
CA LYS A 109 -0.86 -9.44 0.92
C LYS A 109 0.59 -9.37 1.38
N GLU A 110 1.46 -10.27 0.90
CA GLU A 110 2.87 -10.29 1.30
C GLU A 110 3.63 -9.02 0.87
N PHE A 111 3.23 -8.40 -0.25
CA PHE A 111 3.81 -7.14 -0.71
C PHE A 111 3.28 -5.95 0.08
N THR A 112 1.99 -5.95 0.40
CA THR A 112 1.36 -4.96 1.29
C THR A 112 2.03 -4.97 2.67
N GLU A 113 2.27 -6.15 3.25
CA GLU A 113 3.01 -6.29 4.52
C GLU A 113 4.46 -5.82 4.40
N ALA A 114 5.13 -6.13 3.31
CA ALA A 114 6.50 -5.66 3.07
C ALA A 114 6.57 -4.13 2.93
N LEU A 115 5.62 -3.53 2.20
CA LEU A 115 5.47 -2.09 2.02
C LEU A 115 5.28 -1.38 3.36
N TYR A 116 4.39 -1.90 4.20
CA TYR A 116 4.17 -1.38 5.55
C TYR A 116 5.44 -1.47 6.41
N ASP A 117 6.11 -2.61 6.40
CA ASP A 117 7.35 -2.83 7.16
C ASP A 117 8.49 -1.91 6.75
N ILE A 118 8.67 -1.70 5.44
CA ILE A 118 9.63 -0.74 4.89
C ILE A 118 9.30 0.67 5.41
N THR A 119 8.03 1.08 5.30
CA THR A 119 7.58 2.41 5.70
C THR A 119 7.77 2.63 7.20
N VAL A 120 7.35 1.71 8.06
CA VAL A 120 7.54 1.81 9.51
C VAL A 120 9.02 1.88 9.88
N THR A 121 9.86 1.06 9.23
CA THR A 121 11.30 1.06 9.47
C THR A 121 11.92 2.41 9.09
N GLU A 122 11.54 2.96 7.93
CA GLU A 122 11.97 4.28 7.48
C GLU A 122 11.60 5.35 8.51
N ARG A 123 10.34 5.38 8.95
CA ARG A 123 9.84 6.40 9.89
C ARG A 123 10.53 6.32 11.24
N SER A 124 10.77 5.10 11.74
CA SER A 124 11.51 4.85 12.98
C SER A 124 12.96 5.33 12.87
N ARG A 125 13.64 5.02 11.75
CA ARG A 125 15.02 5.47 11.48
C ARG A 125 15.10 6.99 11.37
N ASN A 126 14.18 7.62 10.65
CA ASN A 126 14.12 9.08 10.53
C ASN A 126 13.90 9.75 11.89
N LYS A 127 13.02 9.21 12.75
CA LYS A 127 12.83 9.70 14.12
C LYS A 127 14.11 9.57 14.97
N ALA A 128 14.82 8.45 14.86
CA ALA A 128 16.09 8.23 15.54
C ALA A 128 17.17 9.20 15.05
N PHE A 129 17.27 9.43 13.73
CA PHE A 129 18.17 10.40 13.12
C PHE A 129 17.91 11.82 13.61
N ARG A 130 16.64 12.26 13.60
CA ARG A 130 16.22 13.57 14.12
C ARG A 130 16.51 13.74 15.61
N ALA A 131 16.52 12.64 16.38
CA ALA A 131 16.92 12.63 17.79
C ALA A 131 18.45 12.59 17.99
N GLY A 132 19.26 12.73 16.93
CA GLY A 132 20.72 12.75 16.99
C GLY A 132 21.36 11.38 17.19
N LYS A 133 20.62 10.27 16.99
CA LYS A 133 21.17 8.92 17.13
C LYS A 133 21.99 8.55 15.88
N ILE A 134 23.15 7.94 16.11
CA ILE A 134 23.96 7.35 15.03
C ILE A 134 23.20 6.15 14.47
N LEU A 135 22.89 6.19 13.18
CA LEU A 135 22.23 5.09 12.49
C LEU A 135 23.26 4.12 11.93
N VAL A 136 23.06 2.84 12.20
CA VAL A 136 23.75 1.77 11.47
C VAL A 136 23.14 1.66 10.07
N ASP A 137 24.01 1.41 9.08
CA ASP A 137 23.59 1.20 7.70
C ASP A 137 22.65 -0.01 7.63
N THR A 138 21.63 0.07 6.79
CA THR A 138 20.65 -1.01 6.67
C THR A 138 21.27 -2.16 5.89
N ASP A 139 21.12 -3.37 6.44
CA ASP A 139 21.40 -4.58 5.68
C ASP A 139 20.30 -4.79 4.63
N MET A 140 20.61 -4.42 3.39
CA MET A 140 19.66 -4.53 2.28
C MET A 140 19.46 -5.97 1.84
N THR A 141 20.37 -6.89 2.17
CA THR A 141 20.22 -8.31 1.81
C THR A 141 19.02 -8.93 2.51
N LEU A 142 18.78 -8.57 3.78
CA LEU A 142 17.59 -9.01 4.52
C LEU A 142 16.27 -8.57 3.85
N TRP A 143 16.23 -7.36 3.31
CA TRP A 143 15.03 -6.85 2.62
C TRP A 143 14.86 -7.48 1.24
N GLN A 144 15.96 -7.66 0.50
CA GLN A 144 15.96 -8.40 -0.76
C GLN A 144 15.47 -9.83 -0.55
N ASP A 145 16.06 -10.58 0.39
CA ASP A 145 15.68 -11.97 0.68
C ASP A 145 14.23 -12.08 1.17
N LYS A 146 13.72 -11.09 1.91
CA LYS A 146 12.31 -11.05 2.30
C LYS A 146 11.42 -10.91 1.06
N LEU A 147 11.69 -9.93 0.20
CA LEU A 147 10.89 -9.65 -0.99
C LEU A 147 10.98 -10.76 -2.04
N THR A 148 12.16 -11.34 -2.25
CA THR A 148 12.36 -12.48 -3.17
C THR A 148 11.58 -13.69 -2.70
N ARG A 149 11.61 -14.02 -1.39
CA ARG A 149 10.81 -15.12 -0.85
C ARG A 149 9.31 -14.90 -1.00
N SER A 150 8.84 -13.67 -0.79
CA SER A 150 7.44 -13.32 -1.04
C SER A 150 7.09 -13.51 -2.52
N TYR A 151 7.93 -13.02 -3.43
CA TYR A 151 7.76 -13.19 -4.87
C TYR A 151 7.71 -14.67 -5.28
N ASP A 152 8.70 -15.47 -4.87
CA ASP A 152 8.78 -16.90 -5.23
C ASP A 152 7.58 -17.68 -4.69
N SER A 153 7.14 -17.38 -3.46
CA SER A 153 5.96 -17.98 -2.84
C SER A 153 4.69 -17.66 -3.63
N VAL A 154 4.44 -16.39 -3.93
CA VAL A 154 3.25 -15.96 -4.68
C VAL A 154 3.27 -16.50 -6.11
N TYR A 155 4.43 -16.46 -6.76
CA TYR A 155 4.63 -16.99 -8.11
C TYR A 155 4.31 -18.49 -8.17
N ALA A 156 4.79 -19.27 -7.19
CA ALA A 156 4.47 -20.69 -7.09
C ALA A 156 2.97 -20.94 -6.88
N ARG A 157 2.27 -20.10 -6.10
CA ARG A 157 0.82 -20.20 -5.92
C ARG A 157 0.07 -19.95 -7.24
N ILE A 158 0.47 -18.93 -8.01
CA ILE A 158 -0.09 -18.66 -9.34
C ILE A 158 0.12 -19.85 -10.27
N ASP A 159 1.34 -20.40 -10.31
CA ASP A 159 1.67 -21.58 -11.13
C ASP A 159 0.86 -22.83 -10.72
N SER A 160 0.57 -22.98 -9.42
CA SER A 160 -0.22 -24.10 -8.90
C SER A 160 -1.74 -23.95 -9.10
N THR A 161 -2.21 -22.75 -9.49
CA THR A 161 -3.63 -22.44 -9.70
C THR A 161 -3.89 -22.11 -11.17
N PRO A 162 -3.86 -23.10 -12.07
CA PRO A 162 -4.03 -22.86 -13.49
C PRO A 162 -5.43 -22.30 -13.81
N SER A 163 -5.49 -21.07 -14.28
CA SER A 163 -6.66 -20.46 -14.92
C SER A 163 -6.83 -20.99 -16.35
N GLN A 164 -8.09 -21.15 -16.79
CA GLN A 164 -8.43 -21.41 -18.19
C GLN A 164 -8.07 -20.23 -19.11
N ASP A 165 -7.92 -19.02 -18.53
CA ASP A 165 -7.48 -17.82 -19.22
C ASP A 165 -5.96 -17.64 -19.07
N ILE A 166 -5.22 -17.99 -20.13
CA ILE A 166 -3.76 -17.85 -20.20
C ILE A 166 -3.36 -16.38 -20.16
N THR A 167 -4.14 -15.48 -20.76
CA THR A 167 -3.87 -14.04 -20.78
C THR A 167 -3.94 -13.47 -19.37
N LEU A 168 -4.94 -13.89 -18.59
CA LEU A 168 -5.04 -13.51 -17.18
C LEU A 168 -3.84 -13.99 -16.35
N GLN A 169 -3.36 -15.23 -16.56
CA GLN A 169 -2.17 -15.71 -15.83
C GLN A 169 -0.91 -14.91 -16.18
N ILE A 170 -0.73 -14.58 -17.46
CA ILE A 170 0.39 -13.75 -17.92
C ILE A 170 0.30 -12.36 -17.27
N GLY A 171 -0.89 -11.74 -17.30
CA GLY A 171 -1.13 -10.45 -16.66
C GLY A 171 -0.87 -10.48 -15.15
N LEU A 172 -1.32 -11.52 -14.45
CA LEU A 172 -1.11 -11.66 -13.01
C LEU A 172 0.37 -11.82 -12.65
N LYS A 173 1.12 -12.65 -13.38
CA LYS A 173 2.57 -12.79 -13.21
C LYS A 173 3.31 -11.49 -13.50
N SER A 174 2.82 -10.74 -14.46
CA SER A 174 3.38 -9.45 -14.84
C SER A 174 3.19 -8.39 -13.76
N VAL A 175 1.97 -8.27 -13.22
CA VAL A 175 1.71 -7.42 -12.04
C VAL A 175 2.57 -7.83 -10.86
N LEU A 176 2.67 -9.13 -10.59
CA LEU A 176 3.50 -9.63 -9.50
C LEU A 176 4.97 -9.18 -9.63
N LYS A 177 5.55 -9.29 -10.83
CA LYS A 177 6.92 -8.80 -11.09
C LYS A 177 7.02 -7.28 -10.90
N ALA A 178 6.06 -6.52 -11.40
CA ALA A 178 6.05 -5.07 -11.24
C ALA A 178 5.98 -4.66 -9.77
N GLN A 179 5.12 -5.32 -8.98
CA GLN A 179 5.02 -5.13 -7.53
C GLN A 179 6.33 -5.48 -6.80
N TYR A 180 6.97 -6.58 -7.19
CA TYR A 180 8.25 -6.99 -6.64
C TYR A 180 9.36 -5.97 -6.90
N TYR A 181 9.55 -5.53 -8.15
CA TYR A 181 10.56 -4.52 -8.48
C TYR A 181 10.25 -3.16 -7.85
N ALA A 182 8.98 -2.76 -7.80
CA ALA A 182 8.57 -1.53 -7.13
C ALA A 182 8.88 -1.56 -5.62
N CYS A 183 8.58 -2.68 -4.94
CA CYS A 183 8.92 -2.85 -3.53
C CYS A 183 10.44 -2.83 -3.29
N LEU A 184 11.22 -3.46 -4.17
CA LEU A 184 12.67 -3.40 -4.10
C LEU A 184 13.18 -1.96 -4.24
N VAL A 185 12.78 -1.25 -5.29
CA VAL A 185 13.17 0.15 -5.50
C VAL A 185 12.77 1.00 -4.29
N TYR A 186 11.54 0.87 -3.79
CA TYR A 186 11.07 1.59 -2.62
C TYR A 186 11.92 1.27 -1.37
N SER A 187 12.26 0.00 -1.13
CA SER A 187 13.12 -0.40 0.00
C SER A 187 14.48 0.29 -0.05
N TYR A 188 15.08 0.42 -1.24
CA TYR A 188 16.35 1.12 -1.43
C TYR A 188 16.20 2.63 -1.24
N GLN A 189 15.17 3.23 -1.83
CA GLN A 189 14.88 4.65 -1.66
C GLN A 189 14.66 5.03 -0.18
N ALA A 190 13.97 4.17 0.57
CA ALA A 190 13.61 4.38 1.97
C ALA A 190 14.73 4.06 2.96
N LEU A 191 15.47 2.96 2.76
CA LEU A 191 16.29 2.39 3.84
C LEU A 191 17.80 2.36 3.54
N ALA A 192 18.20 2.39 2.27
CA ALA A 192 19.60 2.24 1.91
C ALA A 192 20.39 3.56 2.06
N SER A 193 21.71 3.45 2.13
CA SER A 193 22.63 4.59 1.97
C SER A 193 22.69 5.06 0.51
N ASP A 194 23.10 6.31 0.28
CA ASP A 194 23.12 6.89 -1.07
C ASP A 194 24.06 6.15 -2.04
N LEU A 195 25.17 5.61 -1.52
CA LEU A 195 26.06 4.75 -2.31
C LEU A 195 25.33 3.49 -2.80
N LYS A 196 24.61 2.80 -1.90
CA LYS A 196 23.84 1.60 -2.24
C LYS A 196 22.70 1.90 -3.21
N LYS A 197 22.00 3.03 -3.04
CA LYS A 197 20.94 3.50 -3.95
C LYS A 197 21.47 3.68 -5.38
N THR A 198 22.59 4.38 -5.52
CA THR A 198 23.19 4.72 -6.82
C THR A 198 23.55 3.47 -7.63
N VAL A 199 23.94 2.39 -6.97
CA VAL A 199 24.30 1.12 -7.62
C VAL A 199 23.08 0.24 -7.89
N ALA A 200 22.17 0.11 -6.92
CA ALA A 200 21.09 -0.88 -6.98
C ALA A 200 19.84 -0.41 -7.72
N ILE A 201 19.47 0.87 -7.62
CA ILE A 201 18.20 1.37 -8.17
C ILE A 201 18.14 1.31 -9.70
N PRO A 202 19.16 1.75 -10.47
CA PRO A 202 19.06 1.81 -11.93
C PRO A 202 18.63 0.48 -12.60
N PRO A 203 19.29 -0.68 -12.37
CA PRO A 203 18.87 -1.92 -13.00
C PRO A 203 17.49 -2.40 -12.54
N LEU A 204 17.09 -2.11 -11.30
CA LEU A 204 15.75 -2.45 -10.79
C LEU A 204 14.66 -1.61 -11.47
N VAL A 205 14.95 -0.33 -11.72
CA VAL A 205 14.05 0.59 -12.44
C VAL A 205 13.90 0.17 -13.89
N ASP A 206 14.98 -0.29 -14.55
CA ASP A 206 14.90 -0.84 -15.91
C ASP A 206 13.99 -2.07 -15.96
N CYS A 207 14.12 -2.99 -15.00
CA CYS A 207 13.21 -4.14 -14.89
C CYS A 207 11.76 -3.72 -14.65
N LEU A 208 11.52 -2.78 -13.73
CA LEU A 208 10.19 -2.25 -13.43
C LEU A 208 9.55 -1.58 -14.65
N TYR A 209 10.30 -0.76 -15.37
CA TYR A 209 9.86 -0.08 -16.57
C TYR A 209 9.42 -1.08 -17.64
N ASN A 210 10.25 -2.08 -17.93
CA ASN A 210 9.94 -3.10 -18.94
C ASN A 210 8.68 -3.89 -18.59
N GLU A 211 8.47 -4.21 -17.32
CA GLU A 211 7.26 -4.91 -16.88
C GLU A 211 6.01 -4.04 -17.03
N ILE A 212 6.08 -2.75 -16.69
CA ILE A 212 4.98 -1.80 -16.88
C ILE A 212 4.61 -1.63 -18.36
N ILE A 213 5.60 -1.52 -19.23
CA ILE A 213 5.35 -1.44 -20.69
C ILE A 213 4.74 -2.74 -21.20
N PHE A 214 5.19 -3.90 -20.72
CA PHE A 214 4.60 -5.18 -21.08
C PHE A 214 3.14 -5.27 -20.64
N MET A 215 2.83 -4.95 -19.37
CA MET A 215 1.45 -4.95 -18.85
C MET A 215 0.51 -4.08 -19.66
N THR A 216 0.95 -2.86 -20.00
CA THR A 216 0.13 -1.89 -20.72
C THR A 216 -0.07 -2.25 -22.19
N SER A 217 0.76 -3.14 -22.72
CA SER A 217 0.62 -3.73 -24.05
C SER A 217 -0.30 -4.96 -24.07
N CYS A 218 -0.65 -5.51 -22.90
CA CYS A 218 -1.56 -6.66 -22.76
C CYS A 218 -2.96 -6.20 -22.31
N PRO A 219 -4.03 -6.56 -23.03
CA PRO A 219 -5.39 -6.11 -22.74
C PRO A 219 -5.99 -6.92 -21.58
N THR A 220 -5.66 -6.56 -20.35
CA THR A 220 -6.32 -7.11 -19.16
C THR A 220 -6.75 -5.98 -18.25
N GLU A 221 -7.99 -5.51 -18.46
CA GLU A 221 -8.68 -4.59 -17.53
C GLU A 221 -8.68 -5.15 -16.10
N SER A 222 -8.72 -6.48 -15.96
CA SER A 222 -8.71 -7.23 -14.69
C SER A 222 -7.48 -6.98 -13.80
N VAL A 223 -6.37 -6.48 -14.35
CA VAL A 223 -5.15 -6.23 -13.57
C VAL A 223 -4.79 -4.75 -13.45
N SER A 224 -5.58 -3.88 -14.09
CA SER A 224 -5.36 -2.43 -14.12
C SER A 224 -5.36 -1.78 -12.74
N HIS A 225 -6.14 -2.33 -11.80
CA HIS A 225 -6.24 -1.83 -10.42
C HIS A 225 -4.94 -1.98 -9.59
N ASN A 226 -3.93 -2.72 -10.07
CA ASN A 226 -2.72 -3.02 -9.31
C ASN A 226 -1.46 -2.33 -9.85
N ILE A 227 -1.60 -1.39 -10.79
CA ILE A 227 -0.46 -0.76 -11.47
C ILE A 227 -0.04 0.59 -10.86
N SER A 228 -0.89 1.22 -10.04
CA SER A 228 -0.68 2.57 -9.52
C SER A 228 0.56 2.68 -8.64
N PHE A 229 0.79 1.70 -7.75
CA PHE A 229 1.99 1.68 -6.91
C PHE A 229 3.28 1.45 -7.73
N PRO A 230 3.37 0.45 -8.62
CA PRO A 230 4.48 0.32 -9.55
C PRO A 230 4.76 1.59 -10.36
N LEU A 231 3.73 2.24 -10.91
CA LEU A 231 3.85 3.50 -11.66
C LEU A 231 4.34 4.65 -10.79
N PHE A 232 3.84 4.75 -9.56
CA PHE A 232 4.28 5.76 -8.62
C PHE A 232 5.78 5.62 -8.33
N ILE A 233 6.23 4.42 -7.99
CA ILE A 233 7.65 4.16 -7.71
C ILE A 233 8.52 4.44 -8.94
N LEU A 234 8.11 3.99 -10.13
CA LEU A 234 8.79 4.31 -11.38
C LEU A 234 8.86 5.84 -11.60
N GLY A 235 7.78 6.56 -11.30
CA GLY A 235 7.70 8.02 -11.36
C GLY A 235 8.71 8.71 -10.45
N THR A 236 8.82 8.26 -9.21
CA THR A 236 9.82 8.82 -8.27
C THR A 236 11.25 8.55 -8.70
N ALA A 237 11.52 7.43 -9.39
CA ALA A 237 12.84 7.10 -9.91
C ALA A 237 13.17 7.83 -11.23
N SER A 238 12.16 8.31 -11.96
CA SER A 238 12.29 8.95 -13.27
C SER A 238 12.46 10.47 -13.21
N GLN A 239 12.88 11.03 -12.07
CA GLN A 239 12.93 12.48 -11.84
C GLN A 239 13.84 13.26 -12.80
N LEU A 240 14.83 12.61 -13.42
CA LEU A 240 15.76 13.21 -14.39
C LEU A 240 15.49 12.81 -15.85
N TYR A 241 14.47 11.98 -16.09
CA TYR A 241 14.21 11.36 -17.40
C TYR A 241 12.86 11.82 -17.94
N THR A 242 12.84 12.96 -18.65
CA THR A 242 11.61 13.59 -19.14
C THR A 242 10.78 12.67 -20.05
N GLU A 243 11.42 11.83 -20.87
CA GLU A 243 10.71 10.85 -21.72
C GLU A 243 9.90 9.87 -20.87
N ASN A 244 10.51 9.34 -19.80
CA ASN A 244 9.83 8.45 -18.87
C ASN A 244 8.69 9.17 -18.14
N GLN A 245 8.87 10.44 -17.76
CA GLN A 245 7.82 11.24 -17.13
C GLN A 245 6.57 11.31 -18.01
N VAL A 246 6.73 11.64 -19.30
CA VAL A 246 5.62 11.69 -20.28
C VAL A 246 4.89 10.35 -20.37
N VAL A 247 5.63 9.24 -20.44
CA VAL A 247 5.03 7.89 -20.48
C VAL A 247 4.23 7.62 -19.20
N ILE A 248 4.81 7.94 -18.03
CA ILE A 248 4.17 7.71 -16.72
C ILE A 248 2.90 8.56 -16.57
N GLU A 249 2.92 9.83 -17.00
CA GLU A 249 1.71 10.67 -16.97
C GLU A 249 0.59 10.08 -17.83
N ARG A 250 0.93 9.61 -19.03
CA ARG A 250 -0.03 8.96 -19.93
C ARG A 250 -0.63 7.72 -19.26
N LEU A 251 0.21 6.86 -18.71
CA LEU A 251 -0.23 5.62 -18.07
C LEU A 251 -1.10 5.86 -16.83
N PHE A 252 -0.79 6.86 -16.00
CA PHE A 252 -1.69 7.27 -14.91
C PHE A 252 -3.04 7.76 -15.43
N THR A 253 -3.03 8.57 -16.49
CA THR A 253 -4.28 9.10 -17.08
C THR A 253 -5.15 7.99 -17.65
N GLU A 254 -4.55 7.04 -18.37
CA GLU A 254 -5.24 5.85 -18.89
C GLU A 254 -5.77 4.97 -17.76
N ASN A 255 -4.98 4.76 -16.71
CA ASN A 255 -5.39 3.99 -15.54
C ASN A 255 -6.57 4.62 -14.79
N ILE A 256 -6.54 5.94 -14.58
CA ILE A 256 -7.64 6.68 -13.95
C ILE A 256 -8.91 6.57 -14.81
N ALA A 257 -8.79 6.69 -16.13
CA ALA A 257 -9.92 6.55 -17.04
C ALA A 257 -10.51 5.14 -17.03
N ALA A 258 -9.68 4.10 -16.90
CA ALA A 258 -10.11 2.70 -16.86
C ALA A 258 -10.75 2.30 -15.52
N THR A 259 -10.20 2.77 -14.39
CA THR A 259 -10.60 2.32 -13.05
C THR A 259 -11.60 3.26 -12.36
N GLY A 260 -11.62 4.54 -12.73
CA GLY A 260 -12.34 5.60 -12.01
C GLY A 260 -11.69 6.04 -10.69
N PHE A 261 -10.52 5.50 -10.33
CA PHE A 261 -9.80 5.84 -9.10
C PHE A 261 -9.17 7.23 -9.18
N SER A 262 -9.99 8.24 -8.89
CA SER A 262 -9.61 9.65 -8.91
C SER A 262 -8.50 9.99 -7.90
N CYS A 263 -8.27 9.18 -6.86
CA CYS A 263 -7.15 9.34 -5.93
C CYS A 263 -5.79 9.33 -6.63
N ASN A 264 -5.64 8.60 -7.74
CA ASN A 264 -4.41 8.56 -8.53
C ASN A 264 -4.11 9.89 -9.24
N SER A 265 -5.09 10.79 -9.35
CA SER A 265 -4.84 12.17 -9.80
C SER A 265 -3.97 12.95 -8.81
N ALA A 266 -4.16 12.73 -7.50
CA ALA A 266 -3.34 13.35 -6.47
C ALA A 266 -1.91 12.78 -6.47
N VAL A 267 -1.76 11.49 -6.74
CA VAL A 267 -0.46 10.82 -6.94
C VAL A 267 0.29 11.44 -8.13
N LEU A 268 -0.39 11.59 -9.26
CA LEU A 268 0.19 12.20 -10.46
C LEU A 268 0.57 13.68 -10.23
N GLN A 269 -0.27 14.43 -9.51
CA GLN A 269 0.03 15.82 -9.16
C GLN A 269 1.27 15.91 -8.27
N PHE A 270 1.41 15.03 -7.29
CA PHE A 270 2.62 14.93 -6.47
C PHE A 270 3.86 14.69 -7.33
N LEU A 271 3.80 13.75 -8.28
CA LEU A 271 4.93 13.44 -9.16
C LEU A 271 5.34 14.65 -10.00
N ARG A 272 4.37 15.37 -10.57
CA ARG A 272 4.63 16.62 -11.33
C ARG A 272 5.34 17.67 -10.48
N ASP A 273 4.84 17.91 -9.28
CA ASP A 273 5.43 18.86 -8.34
C ASP A 273 6.85 18.45 -7.96
N PHE A 274 7.07 17.15 -7.75
CA PHE A 274 8.38 16.58 -7.44
C PHE A 274 9.38 16.69 -8.60
N TRP A 275 8.96 16.37 -9.83
CA TRP A 275 9.78 16.51 -11.02
C TRP A 275 10.16 17.97 -11.27
N ASN A 276 9.22 18.90 -11.11
CA ASN A 276 9.47 20.34 -11.25
C ASN A 276 10.47 20.85 -10.20
N ALA A 277 10.32 20.44 -8.94
CA ALA A 277 11.26 20.80 -7.88
C ALA A 277 12.67 20.27 -8.14
N THR A 278 12.75 19.04 -8.68
CA THR A 278 14.03 18.43 -9.05
C THR A 278 14.69 19.16 -10.22
N ALA A 279 13.93 19.51 -11.26
CA ALA A 279 14.40 20.28 -12.40
C ALA A 279 14.91 21.68 -11.99
N ALA A 280 14.34 22.27 -10.93
CA ALA A 280 14.79 23.53 -10.35
C ALA A 280 16.07 23.41 -9.47
N GLY A 281 16.67 22.21 -9.37
CA GLY A 281 17.94 21.98 -8.67
C GLY A 281 17.80 21.38 -7.26
N SER A 282 16.59 21.10 -6.78
CA SER A 282 16.36 20.40 -5.50
C SER A 282 16.39 18.89 -5.71
N ALA A 283 17.57 18.31 -5.95
CA ALA A 283 17.77 16.86 -6.08
C ALA A 283 17.67 16.15 -4.72
N GLN A 284 16.48 16.18 -4.12
CA GLN A 284 16.17 15.50 -2.87
C GLN A 284 15.50 14.16 -3.15
N ASN A 285 15.70 13.19 -2.26
CA ASN A 285 14.90 11.97 -2.22
C ASN A 285 13.41 12.34 -2.12
N TRP A 286 12.54 11.71 -2.91
CA TRP A 286 11.10 11.98 -2.91
C TRP A 286 10.48 11.85 -1.51
N ILE A 287 10.97 10.92 -0.68
CA ILE A 287 10.49 10.72 0.70
C ILE A 287 10.78 11.96 1.56
N GLN A 288 11.96 12.55 1.36
CA GLN A 288 12.36 13.77 2.05
C GLN A 288 11.59 14.97 1.50
N TYR A 289 11.43 15.07 0.17
CA TYR A 289 10.61 16.09 -0.47
C TYR A 289 9.16 16.08 0.04
N ALA A 290 8.53 14.91 0.10
CA ALA A 290 7.16 14.74 0.57
C ALA A 290 7.02 15.17 2.03
N ARG A 291 8.00 14.85 2.86
CA ARG A 291 8.05 15.25 4.27
C ARG A 291 8.24 16.75 4.45
N ASP A 292 9.11 17.38 3.67
CA ASP A 292 9.40 18.81 3.79
C ASP A 292 8.26 19.68 3.23
N ASN A 293 7.38 19.08 2.42
CA ASN A 293 6.23 19.73 1.82
C ASN A 293 4.90 19.19 2.35
N GLU A 294 4.87 18.50 3.51
CA GLU A 294 3.66 17.84 4.04
C GLU A 294 2.46 18.81 4.22
N GLU A 295 2.71 20.07 4.55
CA GLU A 295 1.64 21.08 4.66
C GLU A 295 1.03 21.48 3.31
N ARG A 296 1.82 21.38 2.23
CA ARG A 296 1.40 21.73 0.86
C ARG A 296 0.85 20.52 0.11
N ILE A 297 1.45 19.35 0.35
CA ILE A 297 1.10 18.09 -0.27
C ILE A 297 0.03 17.45 0.59
N SER A 298 -1.22 17.55 0.15
CA SER A 298 -2.29 16.79 0.78
C SER A 298 -1.96 15.30 0.73
N PRO A 299 -2.19 14.55 1.82
CA PRO A 299 -1.92 13.13 1.86
C PRO A 299 -2.77 12.42 0.81
N PHE A 300 -2.14 11.49 0.09
CA PHE A 300 -2.77 10.75 -1.00
C PHE A 300 -2.61 9.23 -0.79
N ILE A 301 -3.57 8.45 -1.28
CA ILE A 301 -3.42 7.00 -1.32
C ILE A 301 -2.96 6.60 -2.72
N VAL A 302 -2.01 5.66 -2.78
CA VAL A 302 -1.56 5.07 -4.04
C VAL A 302 -2.32 3.76 -4.19
N PHE A 303 -3.41 3.77 -4.96
CA PHE A 303 -4.33 2.64 -5.08
C PHE A 303 -4.30 2.10 -6.51
#